data_AF-A0A6M4BE28-F1
#
_entry.id   AF-A0A6M4BE28-F1
#
_cell.length_a   1.000
_cell.length_b   1.000
_cell.length_c   1.000
_cell.angle_alpha   90.00
_cell.angle_beta   90.00
_cell.angle_gamma   90.00
#
_symmetry.space_group_name_H-M   'P 1'
#
loop_
_entity.id
_entity.type
_entity.pdbx_description
1 polymer ?
#
loop_
_entity_poly.entity_id
_entity_poly.type
_entity_poly.pdbx_seq_one_letter_code
_entity_poly.pdbx_strand_id
1 'polypeptide(L)' 'KEDQKEWVPVTKLGRLVREGKIDKLESIYLFSLPIKEFEIIDFFIGPSLNDEVLKIMPVQKQTRAGQ' A
#
# COMPACT_ATOMS: atom_id res chain seq x y z
N LYS A 1 -16.74 10.57 7.92
CA LYS A 1 -16.37 9.67 6.81
C LYS A 1 -15.58 10.54 5.86
N GLU A 2 -14.25 10.55 6.05
CA GLU A 2 -13.36 11.32 5.20
C GLU A 2 -13.55 10.87 3.75
N ASP A 3 -13.62 11.86 2.86
CA ASP A 3 -13.81 11.67 1.44
C ASP A 3 -12.84 10.60 0.92
N GLN A 4 -13.38 9.43 0.54
CA GLN A 4 -12.61 8.42 -0.16
C GLN A 4 -12.20 9.01 -1.51
N LYS A 5 -11.02 9.63 -1.52
CA LYS A 5 -10.42 10.19 -2.71
C LYS A 5 -10.28 9.04 -3.69
N GLU A 6 -10.86 9.19 -4.87
CA GLU A 6 -10.82 8.17 -5.91
C GLU A 6 -9.36 7.83 -6.24
N TRP A 7 -8.98 6.55 -6.14
CA TRP A 7 -7.60 6.11 -6.34
C TRP A 7 -7.17 6.31 -7.79
N VAL A 8 -6.32 7.31 -8.06
CA VAL A 8 -5.74 7.54 -9.40
C VAL A 8 -4.36 6.87 -9.48
N PRO A 9 -4.22 5.76 -10.23
CA PRO A 9 -2.98 5.01 -10.27
C PRO A 9 -1.88 5.77 -11.00
N VAL A 10 -0.68 5.82 -10.41
CA VAL A 10 0.47 6.54 -10.96
C VAL A 10 1.46 5.58 -11.63
N THR A 11 1.52 4.34 -11.16
CA THR A 11 2.36 3.26 -11.68
C THR A 11 1.71 2.52 -12.85
N LYS A 12 2.54 1.84 -13.66
CA LYS A 12 2.05 0.96 -14.72
C LYS A 12 1.21 -0.19 -14.15
N LEU A 13 1.64 -0.77 -13.03
CA LEU A 13 0.92 -1.85 -12.37
C LEU A 13 -0.45 -1.39 -11.87
N GLY A 14 -0.53 -0.25 -11.18
CA GLY A 14 -1.81 0.31 -10.72
C GLY A 14 -2.80 0.56 -11.86
N ARG A 15 -2.32 1.04 -13.02
CA ARG A 15 -3.18 1.22 -14.22
C ARG A 15 -3.72 -0.11 -14.73
N LEU A 16 -2.87 -1.14 -14.82
CA LEU A 16 -3.30 -2.48 -15.27
C LEU A 16 -4.31 -3.11 -14.32
N VAL A 17 -4.14 -2.91 -13.01
CA VAL A 17 -5.09 -3.37 -11.99
C VAL A 17 -6.41 -2.60 -12.08
N ARG A 18 -6.37 -1.27 -12.17
CA ARG A 18 -7.58 -0.43 -12.30
C ARG A 18 -8.33 -0.68 -13.61
N GLU A 19 -7.62 -0.99 -14.70
CA GLU A 19 -8.21 -1.38 -15.99
C GLU A 19 -8.78 -2.82 -15.99
N GLY A 20 -8.56 -3.60 -14.92
CA GLY A 20 -9.03 -4.99 -14.81
C GLY A 20 -8.26 -6.00 -15.65
N LYS A 21 -7.07 -5.63 -16.16
CA LYS A 21 -6.18 -6.55 -16.90
C LYS A 21 -5.47 -7.56 -15.99
N ILE A 22 -5.31 -7.19 -14.72
CA ILE A 22 -4.80 -8.07 -13.66
C ILE A 22 -5.94 -8.27 -12.69
N ASP A 23 -6.48 -9.48 -12.67
CA ASP A 23 -7.64 -9.91 -11.89
C ASP A 23 -7.26 -10.53 -10.55
N LYS A 24 -6.00 -10.98 -10.42
CA LYS A 24 -5.51 -11.78 -9.30
C LYS A 24 -4.18 -11.27 -8.77
N LEU A 25 -4.05 -11.26 -7.45
CA LEU A 25 -2.80 -10.89 -6.78
C LEU A 25 -1.70 -11.93 -7.04
N GLU A 26 -2.08 -13.20 -7.22
CA GLU A 26 -1.17 -14.31 -7.55
C GLU A 26 -0.41 -14.06 -8.85
N SER A 27 -1.04 -13.41 -9.84
CA SER A 27 -0.36 -13.02 -11.08
C SER A 27 0.79 -12.05 -10.81
N ILE A 28 0.61 -11.10 -9.87
CA ILE A 28 1.64 -10.13 -9.50
C ILE A 28 2.82 -10.85 -8.83
N TYR A 29 2.54 -11.82 -7.95
CA TYR A 29 3.56 -12.64 -7.30
C TYR A 29 4.32 -13.53 -8.27
N LEU A 30 3.62 -14.18 -9.22
CA LEU A 30 4.23 -15.04 -10.22
C LEU A 30 5.27 -14.30 -11.06
N PHE A 31 4.96 -13.07 -11.47
CA PHE A 31 5.86 -12.22 -12.26
C PHE A 31 6.81 -11.37 -11.42
N SER A 32 6.78 -11.52 -10.08
CA SER A 32 7.63 -10.77 -9.13
C SER A 32 7.59 -9.25 -9.35
N LEU A 33 6.41 -8.71 -9.67
CA LEU A 33 6.25 -7.29 -9.94
C LEU A 33 6.24 -6.50 -8.61
N PRO A 34 6.97 -5.37 -8.53
CA PRO A 34 7.04 -4.59 -7.31
C PRO A 34 5.73 -3.80 -7.09
N ILE A 35 5.08 -4.05 -5.95
CA ILE A 35 3.89 -3.31 -5.49
C ILE A 35 4.37 -2.04 -4.77
N LYS A 36 3.95 -0.87 -5.28
CA LYS A 36 4.34 0.46 -4.74
C LYS A 36 3.16 1.36 -4.38
N GLU A 37 1.94 0.89 -4.62
CA GLU A 37 0.69 1.57 -4.31
C GLU A 37 -0.08 0.65 -3.36
N PHE A 38 -0.49 1.17 -2.20
CA PHE A 38 -1.19 0.38 -1.19
C PHE A 38 -2.62 0.06 -1.64
N GLU A 39 -3.20 0.94 -2.45
CA GLU A 39 -4.54 0.80 -3.00
C GLU A 39 -4.70 -0.47 -3.86
N ILE A 40 -3.61 -1.00 -4.41
CA ILE A 40 -3.61 -2.30 -5.10
C ILE A 40 -3.98 -3.43 -4.12
N ILE A 41 -3.42 -3.41 -2.92
CA ILE A 41 -3.72 -4.41 -1.88
C ILE A 41 -5.14 -4.21 -1.35
N ASP A 42 -5.55 -2.96 -1.13
CA ASP A 42 -6.92 -2.64 -0.69
C ASP A 42 -7.96 -3.12 -1.70
N PHE A 43 -7.67 -3.02 -3.01
CA PHE A 43 -8.56 -3.50 -4.07
C PHE A 43 -8.75 -5.02 -4.03
N PHE A 44 -7.70 -5.81 -3.75
CA PHE A 44 -7.77 -7.27 -3.76
C PHE A 44 -8.19 -7.88 -2.41
N ILE A 45 -7.71 -7.34 -1.29
CA ILE A 45 -7.79 -7.96 0.05
C ILE A 45 -8.31 -6.98 1.11
N GLY A 46 -8.53 -5.70 0.80
CA GLY A 46 -8.87 -4.64 1.76
C GLY A 46 -9.77 -5.05 2.95
N PRO A 47 -10.98 -5.59 2.73
CA PRO A 47 -11.89 -5.92 3.84
C PRO A 47 -11.49 -7.14 4.68
N SER A 48 -10.55 -7.97 4.24
CA SER A 48 -10.07 -9.14 4.99
C SER A 48 -8.73 -8.92 5.68
N LEU A 49 -8.07 -7.78 5.43
CA LEU A 49 -6.85 -7.42 6.14
C LEU A 49 -7.18 -6.92 7.56
N ASN A 50 -6.37 -7.31 8.54
CA ASN A 50 -6.46 -6.82 9.92
C ASN A 50 -5.18 -6.06 10.26
N ASP A 51 -5.32 -4.90 10.89
CA ASP A 51 -4.20 -4.10 11.39
C ASP A 51 -3.96 -4.37 12.88
N GLU A 52 -2.72 -4.72 13.23
CA GLU A 52 -2.30 -4.93 14.63
C GLU A 52 -1.02 -4.14 14.93
N VAL A 53 -1.00 -3.42 16.06
CA VAL A 53 0.17 -2.64 16.49
C VAL A 53 1.07 -3.51 17.37
N LEU A 54 2.23 -3.90 16.84
CA LEU A 54 3.18 -4.77 17.56
C LEU A 54 3.91 -4.05 18.70
N LYS A 55 4.60 -2.95 18.41
CA LYS A 55 5.42 -2.21 19.39
C LYS A 55 5.70 -0.80 18.90
N ILE A 56 5.65 0.17 19.81
CA ILE A 56 6.11 1.54 19.57
C ILE A 56 7.49 1.70 20.20
N MET A 57 8.51 1.99 19.39
CA MET A 57 9.86 2.25 19.86
C MET A 57 10.16 3.76 19.75
N PRO A 58 10.44 4.46 20.87
CA PRO A 58 10.84 5.85 20.81
C PRO A 58 12.26 5.95 20.20
N VAL A 59 12.43 6.85 19.24
CA VAL A 59 13.72 7.19 18.65
C VAL A 59 14.00 8.68 18.90
N GLN A 60 15.24 9.02 19.25
CA GLN A 60 15.66 10.39 19.55
C GLN A 60 16.93 10.70 18.78
N LYS A 61 16.95 11.84 18.08
CA LYS A 61 18.10 12.29 17.29
C LYS A 61 18.55 13.64 17.81
N GLN A 62 19.73 13.64 18.43
CA GLN A 62 20.38 14.84 18.96
C GLN A 62 20.39 15.99 17.94
N THR A 63 19.98 17.17 18.39
CA THR A 63 20.11 18.44 17.69
C THR A 63 21.14 19.35 18.37
N ARG A 64 21.48 20.48 17.74
CA ARG A 64 22.49 21.43 18.26
C ARG A 64 22.12 22.06 19.60
N ALA A 65 20.83 22.07 19.97
CA ALA A 65 20.33 22.67 21.21
C ALA A 65 19.94 21.64 22.29
N GLY A 66 20.22 20.35 22.06
CA GLY A 66 19.79 19.28 22.96
C GLY A 66 19.27 18.06 22.22
N GLN A 67 18.53 17.21 22.93
CA GLN A 67 18.02 15.92 22.47
C GLN A 67 17.28 15.98 21.12
#